data_AF-A0A3C1RL16-F1
#
_entry.id   AF-A0A3C1RL16-F1
#
_cell.length_a   1.000
_cell.length_b   1.000
_cell.length_c   1.000
_cell.angle_alpha   90.00
_cell.angle_beta   90.00
_cell.angle_gamma   90.00
#
_symmetry.space_group_name_H-M   'P 1'
#
loop_
_entity.id
_entity.type
_entity.pdbx_description
1 polymer ?
#
loop_
_entity_poly.entity_id
_entity_poly.type
_entity_poly.pdbx_seq_one_letter_code
_entity_poly.pdbx_strand_id
1 'polypeptide(L)'
;MTETPDSEISSPASETSNQPTSVNSSWMDGITAGWSWTTQKLKRLFPTDQIAKTFGQWFNVNETQIAEILETVRAELPTTEALLIGKPQAGKSSIVRGLTGVSSEIIGQGFRPHTQHTERYAYPSNDLPLLIFKDTVGLGDINQNTALIIAELIGDLQKESQGARVLILTVKINDFATDTLRTIAESLRKTYPNIPCLLAVTCLHEIYPPETENHPIYPPDFEDI
;
A
#
# COMPACT_ATOMS: atom_id res chain seq x y z
N MET A 1 52.51 37.48 -26.67
CA MET A 1 52.92 38.26 -25.49
C MET A 1 51.69 38.29 -24.59
N THR A 2 51.58 37.62 -23.45
CA THR A 2 52.58 36.92 -22.62
C THR A 2 51.79 36.06 -21.60
N GLU A 3 52.28 34.85 -21.35
CA GLU A 3 52.30 34.08 -20.08
C GLU A 3 51.01 33.59 -19.35
N THR A 4 50.93 32.25 -19.24
CA THR A 4 50.46 31.47 -18.08
C THR A 4 51.40 31.62 -16.87
N PRO A 5 50.97 31.25 -15.65
CA PRO A 5 51.53 30.00 -15.08
C PRO A 5 50.59 29.17 -14.19
N ASP A 6 50.95 27.90 -14.09
CA ASP A 6 50.43 26.83 -13.23
C ASP A 6 50.51 27.11 -11.72
N SER A 7 49.63 26.47 -10.95
CA SER A 7 50.01 25.91 -9.64
C SER A 7 49.13 24.71 -9.26
N GLU A 8 49.76 23.54 -9.21
CA GLU A 8 49.35 22.38 -8.43
C GLU A 8 49.35 22.74 -6.93
N ILE A 9 48.58 21.98 -6.11
CA ILE A 9 49.07 21.23 -4.92
C ILE A 9 47.92 20.88 -3.93
N SER A 10 47.93 19.59 -3.57
CA SER A 10 47.54 18.94 -2.29
C SER A 10 46.11 18.50 -1.96
N SER A 11 46.01 17.17 -1.87
CA SER A 11 45.16 16.39 -0.96
C SER A 11 45.32 16.78 0.52
N PRO A 12 44.37 16.35 1.38
CA PRO A 12 44.80 15.62 2.56
C PRO A 12 43.98 14.34 2.81
N ALA A 13 44.69 13.23 3.02
CA ALA A 13 44.33 12.24 4.05
C ALA A 13 44.71 12.91 5.40
N SER A 14 44.06 12.71 6.54
CA SER A 14 43.43 11.55 7.17
C SER A 14 42.87 12.03 8.51
N GLU A 15 41.75 11.50 9.01
CA GLU A 15 41.59 11.24 10.46
C GLU A 15 40.34 10.40 10.76
N THR A 16 40.61 9.25 11.37
CA THR A 16 39.66 8.27 11.88
C THR A 16 39.07 8.81 13.18
N SER A 17 37.75 9.03 13.23
CA SER A 17 37.03 9.26 14.48
C SER A 17 35.93 8.22 14.63
N ASN A 18 36.20 7.23 15.47
CA ASN A 18 35.22 6.29 15.99
C ASN A 18 34.36 7.03 17.04
N GLN A 19 33.13 7.39 16.67
CA GLN A 19 32.03 7.50 17.62
C GLN A 19 30.85 6.71 17.05
N PRO A 20 30.23 5.78 17.81
CA PRO A 20 28.96 5.21 17.42
C PRO A 20 27.94 6.35 17.51
N THR A 21 27.44 6.77 16.35
CA THR A 21 26.28 7.64 16.26
C THR A 21 25.12 6.97 16.99
N SER A 22 24.70 7.57 18.10
CA SER A 22 23.46 7.25 18.78
C SER A 22 22.30 7.62 17.85
N VAL A 23 21.81 6.66 17.07
CA VAL A 23 20.66 6.85 16.19
C VAL A 23 19.38 6.57 16.97
N ASN A 24 18.76 7.67 17.39
CA ASN A 24 17.32 7.92 17.57
C ASN A 24 16.43 6.78 18.10
N SER A 25 16.06 6.92 19.38
CA SER A 25 14.92 6.28 20.05
C SER A 25 13.54 6.66 19.48
N SER A 26 13.45 7.44 18.40
CA SER A 26 12.17 7.95 17.86
C SER A 26 11.37 6.92 17.06
N TRP A 27 11.96 5.79 16.66
CA TRP A 27 11.24 4.72 15.96
C TRP A 27 10.39 3.88 16.93
N MET A 28 10.79 3.76 18.20
CA MET A 28 10.04 3.00 19.21
C MET A 28 8.71 3.65 19.60
N ASP A 29 8.63 4.98 19.53
CA ASP A 29 7.40 5.75 19.80
C ASP A 29 6.35 5.57 18.68
N GLY A 30 6.78 5.38 17.43
CA GLY A 30 5.88 5.17 16.30
C GLY A 30 5.23 3.77 16.27
N ILE A 31 5.98 2.75 16.68
CA ILE A 31 5.49 1.36 16.74
C ILE A 31 4.50 1.17 17.90
N THR A 32 4.82 1.72 19.07
CA THR A 32 3.96 1.57 20.27
C THR A 32 2.65 2.36 20.16
N ALA A 33 2.67 3.55 19.55
CA ALA A 33 1.47 4.35 19.32
C ALA A 33 0.56 3.77 18.22
N GLY A 34 1.12 3.13 17.19
CA GLY A 34 0.36 2.56 16.07
C GLY A 34 -0.36 1.24 16.39
N TRP A 35 0.09 0.48 17.39
CA TRP A 35 -0.40 -0.87 17.70
C TRP A 35 -1.60 -0.90 18.66
N SER A 36 -1.77 0.13 19.50
CA SER A 36 -2.77 0.11 20.58
C SER A 36 -4.21 0.32 20.11
N TRP A 37 -4.45 0.87 18.92
CA TRP A 37 -5.78 1.37 18.54
C TRP A 37 -6.59 0.47 17.58
N THR A 38 -6.04 -0.64 17.04
CA THR A 38 -6.73 -1.50 16.03
C THR A 38 -7.08 -2.92 16.48
N THR A 39 -7.00 -3.24 17.76
CA THR A 39 -7.16 -4.63 18.22
C THR A 39 -8.59 -5.17 18.23
N GLN A 40 -9.63 -4.37 17.95
CA GLN A 40 -11.01 -4.85 18.05
C GLN A 40 -11.60 -5.46 16.76
N LYS A 41 -11.12 -5.07 15.56
CA LYS A 41 -11.71 -5.53 14.28
C LYS A 41 -10.90 -6.64 13.59
N LEU A 42 -9.58 -6.68 13.78
CA LEU A 42 -8.69 -7.72 13.21
C LEU A 42 -8.83 -9.09 13.91
N LYS A 43 -9.29 -9.11 15.17
CA LYS A 43 -9.46 -10.35 15.99
C LYS A 43 -10.44 -11.37 15.39
N ARG A 44 -11.32 -10.95 14.48
CA ARG A 44 -12.30 -11.86 13.86
C ARG A 44 -11.75 -12.70 12.71
N LEU A 45 -10.61 -12.31 12.13
CA LEU A 45 -10.07 -12.96 10.94
C LEU A 45 -8.81 -13.79 11.21
N PHE A 46 -8.16 -13.61 12.37
CA PHE A 46 -6.92 -14.33 12.69
C PHE A 46 -6.91 -14.80 14.17
N PRO A 47 -6.54 -16.06 14.46
CA PRO A 47 -6.37 -16.56 15.83
C PRO A 47 -5.29 -15.76 16.56
N THR A 48 -5.67 -14.95 17.54
CA THR A 48 -4.86 -13.81 18.03
C THR A 48 -4.08 -14.08 19.33
N ASP A 49 -4.20 -15.26 19.93
CA ASP A 49 -3.61 -15.50 21.26
C ASP A 49 -2.13 -15.91 21.23
N GLN A 50 -1.62 -16.43 20.10
CA GLN A 50 -0.20 -16.77 19.96
C GLN A 50 0.60 -15.57 19.45
N ILE A 51 0.08 -14.87 18.44
CA ILE A 51 0.75 -13.73 17.81
C ILE A 51 0.92 -12.58 18.83
N ALA A 52 -0.10 -12.21 19.60
CA ALA A 52 0.06 -11.13 20.57
C ALA A 52 1.09 -11.45 21.70
N LYS A 53 1.18 -12.72 22.12
CA LYS A 53 2.10 -13.14 23.19
C LYS A 53 3.56 -13.24 22.73
N THR A 54 3.78 -13.70 21.51
CA THR A 54 5.11 -13.77 20.90
C THR A 54 5.70 -12.37 20.68
N PHE A 55 4.88 -11.42 20.22
CA PHE A 55 5.35 -10.06 19.95
C PHE A 55 5.71 -9.29 21.23
N GLY A 56 4.99 -9.48 22.34
CA GLY A 56 5.31 -8.82 23.61
C GLY A 56 6.65 -9.25 24.24
N GLN A 57 7.15 -10.44 23.93
CA GLN A 57 8.42 -10.95 24.45
C GLN A 57 9.64 -10.50 23.63
N TRP A 58 9.45 -10.11 22.36
CA TRP A 58 10.51 -9.72 21.44
C TRP A 58 11.05 -8.30 21.65
N PHE A 59 10.32 -7.44 22.36
CA PHE A 59 10.71 -6.04 22.58
C PHE A 59 11.79 -5.80 23.65
N ASN A 60 12.44 -6.86 24.16
CA ASN A 60 13.50 -6.76 25.18
C ASN A 60 14.87 -7.29 24.72
N VAL A 61 15.17 -7.21 23.41
CA VAL A 61 16.25 -8.01 22.78
C VAL A 61 17.15 -7.18 21.85
N ASN A 62 18.42 -7.58 21.74
CA ASN A 62 19.50 -7.00 20.92
C ASN A 62 19.11 -6.79 19.44
N GLU A 63 19.52 -5.68 18.83
CA GLU A 63 19.21 -5.27 17.44
C GLU A 63 19.53 -6.35 16.40
N THR A 64 20.61 -7.10 16.57
CA THR A 64 20.98 -8.19 15.65
C THR A 64 19.98 -9.35 15.67
N GLN A 65 19.43 -9.67 16.84
CA GLN A 65 18.42 -10.72 16.99
C GLN A 65 17.06 -10.25 16.44
N ILE A 66 16.75 -8.95 16.56
CA ILE A 66 15.55 -8.37 15.95
C ILE A 66 15.62 -8.49 14.42
N ALA A 67 16.76 -8.17 13.82
CA ALA A 67 16.94 -8.28 12.36
C ALA A 67 16.75 -9.73 11.87
N GLU A 68 17.34 -10.70 12.57
CA GLU A 68 17.22 -12.12 12.24
C GLU A 68 15.78 -12.65 12.41
N ILE A 69 15.09 -12.23 13.47
CA ILE A 69 13.66 -12.53 13.66
C ILE A 69 12.83 -11.91 12.54
N LEU A 70 13.08 -10.65 12.18
CA LEU A 70 12.34 -9.98 11.10
C LEU A 70 12.56 -10.67 9.75
N GLU A 71 13.78 -11.10 9.43
CA GLU A 71 14.04 -11.88 8.21
C GLU A 71 13.28 -13.20 8.21
N THR A 72 13.34 -13.94 9.31
CA THR A 72 12.64 -15.23 9.46
C THR A 72 11.13 -15.05 9.31
N VAL A 73 10.56 -14.06 10.00
CA VAL A 73 9.12 -13.78 9.95
C VAL A 73 8.69 -13.33 8.57
N ARG A 74 9.49 -12.52 7.85
CA ARG A 74 9.21 -12.13 6.45
C ARG A 74 9.22 -13.34 5.51
N ALA A 75 10.10 -14.31 5.74
CA ALA A 75 10.15 -15.53 4.93
C ALA A 75 8.93 -16.45 5.18
N GLU A 76 8.42 -16.50 6.40
CA GLU A 76 7.28 -17.36 6.76
C GLU A 76 5.90 -16.70 6.54
N LEU A 77 5.83 -15.36 6.50
CA LEU A 77 4.60 -14.59 6.29
C LEU A 77 4.62 -13.89 4.93
N PRO A 78 4.24 -14.59 3.83
CA PRO A 78 4.23 -13.99 2.51
C PRO A 78 3.28 -12.79 2.45
N THR A 79 3.82 -11.61 2.13
CA THR A 79 3.05 -10.37 2.04
C THR A 79 2.08 -10.42 0.87
N THR A 80 0.79 -10.19 1.13
CA THR A 80 -0.21 -10.11 0.05
C THR A 80 -0.19 -8.72 -0.59
N GLU A 81 -0.13 -8.66 -1.92
CA GLU A 81 -0.24 -7.43 -2.68
C GLU A 81 -1.68 -7.23 -3.20
N ALA A 82 -2.31 -6.13 -2.81
CA ALA A 82 -3.60 -5.70 -3.31
C ALA A 82 -3.41 -4.52 -4.27
N LEU A 83 -3.67 -4.74 -5.56
CA LEU A 83 -3.57 -3.71 -6.60
C LEU A 83 -4.96 -3.07 -6.80
N LEU A 84 -5.13 -1.83 -6.36
CA LEU A 84 -6.37 -1.08 -6.53
C LEU A 84 -6.33 -0.32 -7.85
N ILE A 85 -7.27 -0.65 -8.74
CA ILE A 85 -7.35 -0.10 -10.08
C ILE A 85 -8.70 0.60 -10.25
N GLY A 86 -8.69 1.88 -10.58
CA GLY A 86 -9.93 2.65 -10.73
C GLY A 86 -9.67 4.13 -10.97
N LYS A 87 -10.70 4.85 -11.43
CA LYS A 87 -10.64 6.29 -11.67
C LYS A 87 -10.32 7.10 -10.40
N PRO A 88 -9.88 8.36 -10.54
CA PRO A 88 -9.85 9.28 -9.41
C PRO A 88 -11.21 9.31 -8.72
N GLN A 89 -11.21 9.45 -7.39
CA GLN A 89 -12.44 9.52 -6.58
C GLN A 89 -13.35 8.28 -6.63
N ALA A 90 -12.91 7.16 -7.22
CA ALA A 90 -13.65 5.89 -7.15
C ALA A 90 -13.63 5.23 -5.76
N GLY A 91 -13.07 5.87 -4.72
CA GLY A 91 -13.07 5.33 -3.35
C GLY A 91 -11.93 4.37 -3.00
N LYS A 92 -10.86 4.32 -3.81
CA LYS A 92 -9.67 3.46 -3.57
C LYS A 92 -9.05 3.69 -2.19
N SER A 93 -8.74 4.94 -1.84
CA SER A 93 -8.19 5.27 -0.52
C SER A 93 -9.17 5.00 0.64
N SER A 94 -10.48 5.09 0.39
CA SER A 94 -11.51 4.73 1.37
C SER A 94 -11.55 3.22 1.63
N ILE A 95 -11.28 2.38 0.63
CA ILE A 95 -11.12 0.93 0.80
C ILE A 95 -9.90 0.64 1.66
N VAL A 96 -8.74 1.24 1.33
CA VAL A 96 -7.52 1.08 2.13
C VAL A 96 -7.79 1.46 3.58
N ARG A 97 -8.44 2.60 3.82
CA ARG A 97 -8.88 3.03 5.16
C ARG A 97 -9.82 2.05 5.84
N GLY A 98 -10.82 1.54 5.13
CA GLY A 98 -11.78 0.59 5.68
C GLY A 98 -11.15 -0.75 6.09
N LEU A 99 -10.15 -1.20 5.32
CA LEU A 99 -9.43 -2.46 5.56
C LEU A 99 -8.40 -2.35 6.69
N THR A 100 -7.73 -1.21 6.79
CA THR A 100 -6.62 -1.00 7.72
C THR A 100 -7.05 -0.30 9.01
N GLY A 101 -8.20 0.38 8.98
CA GLY A 101 -8.69 1.25 10.03
C GLY A 101 -7.97 2.60 10.14
N VAL A 102 -6.84 2.80 9.45
CA VAL A 102 -5.91 3.92 9.73
C VAL A 102 -6.54 5.25 9.29
N SER A 103 -6.22 6.34 9.98
CA SER A 103 -6.76 7.65 9.61
C SER A 103 -6.35 8.04 8.18
N SER A 104 -7.16 8.88 7.52
CA SER A 104 -6.86 9.38 6.17
C SER A 104 -5.54 10.15 6.11
N GLU A 105 -5.14 10.79 7.21
CA GLU A 105 -3.88 11.52 7.32
C GLU A 105 -2.68 10.57 7.30
N ILE A 106 -2.74 9.46 8.05
CA ILE A 106 -1.66 8.45 8.08
C ILE A 106 -1.57 7.72 6.74
N ILE A 107 -2.70 7.47 6.08
CA ILE A 107 -2.73 6.86 4.75
C ILE A 107 -2.13 7.83 3.71
N GLY A 108 -2.53 9.11 3.73
CA GLY A 108 -1.99 10.13 2.84
C GLY A 108 -0.49 10.34 3.01
N GLN A 109 0.02 10.28 4.25
CA GLN A 109 1.46 10.34 4.55
C GLN A 109 2.18 9.00 4.34
N GLY A 110 1.44 7.91 4.13
CA GLY A 110 1.97 6.55 4.01
C GLY A 110 2.18 6.09 2.57
N PHE A 111 1.45 6.66 1.62
CA PHE A 111 1.69 6.39 0.20
C PHE A 111 3.05 6.92 -0.23
N ARG A 112 3.80 6.06 -0.93
CA ARG A 112 5.09 6.39 -1.54
C ARG A 112 4.98 6.18 -3.05
N PRO A 113 5.45 7.11 -3.90
CA PRO A 113 5.51 6.87 -5.33
C PRO A 113 6.23 5.54 -5.63
N HIS A 114 5.61 4.68 -6.43
CA HIS A 114 6.17 3.39 -6.85
C HIS A 114 6.64 3.42 -8.30
N THR A 115 5.82 4.01 -9.16
CA THR A 115 6.06 4.22 -10.60
C THR A 115 5.42 5.56 -11.00
N GLN A 116 5.40 5.89 -12.29
CA GLN A 116 4.73 7.10 -12.76
C GLN A 116 3.22 7.08 -12.45
N HIS A 117 2.58 5.91 -12.53
CA HIS A 117 1.15 5.76 -12.34
C HIS A 117 0.76 4.85 -11.17
N THR A 118 1.67 4.55 -10.23
CA THR A 118 1.34 3.75 -9.05
C THR A 118 1.97 4.32 -7.79
N GLU A 119 1.21 4.35 -6.70
CA GLU A 119 1.67 4.62 -5.35
C GLU A 119 1.56 3.36 -4.50
N ARG A 120 2.44 3.20 -3.51
CA ARG A 120 2.51 2.01 -2.65
C ARG A 120 2.31 2.39 -1.19
N TYR A 121 1.47 1.64 -0.50
CA TYR A 121 1.26 1.73 0.95
C TYR A 121 1.45 0.35 1.59
N ALA A 122 2.43 0.25 2.48
CA ALA A 122 2.73 -0.95 3.24
C ALA A 122 2.01 -0.92 4.60
N TYR A 123 1.25 -1.96 4.90
CA TYR A 123 0.52 -2.11 6.15
C TYR A 123 0.95 -3.38 6.90
N PRO A 124 1.13 -3.33 8.23
CA PRO A 124 1.04 -2.14 9.09
C PRO A 124 2.27 -1.23 9.01
N SER A 125 3.41 -1.73 8.51
CA SER A 125 4.68 -0.99 8.42
C SER A 125 5.51 -1.43 7.22
N ASN A 126 6.53 -0.64 6.86
CA ASN A 126 7.49 -1.02 5.81
C ASN A 126 8.44 -2.15 6.25
N ASP A 127 8.70 -2.26 7.55
CA ASP A 127 9.63 -3.25 8.09
C ASP A 127 9.01 -4.64 8.21
N LEU A 128 7.69 -4.73 8.36
CA LEU A 128 6.99 -5.99 8.29
C LEU A 128 5.64 -5.80 7.60
N PRO A 129 5.64 -5.69 6.26
CA PRO A 129 4.41 -5.52 5.51
C PRO A 129 3.66 -6.85 5.47
N LEU A 130 2.44 -6.86 6.00
CA LEU A 130 1.50 -7.97 5.84
C LEU A 130 0.64 -7.79 4.60
N LEU A 131 0.32 -6.53 4.28
CA LEU A 131 -0.43 -6.12 3.10
C LEU A 131 0.30 -4.97 2.41
N ILE A 132 0.41 -5.06 1.08
CA ILE A 132 0.89 -3.95 0.24
C ILE A 132 -0.27 -3.52 -0.65
N PHE A 133 -0.72 -2.29 -0.46
CA PHE A 133 -1.67 -1.67 -1.38
C PHE A 133 -0.89 -0.92 -2.45
N LYS A 134 -1.16 -1.24 -3.72
CA LYS A 134 -0.67 -0.49 -4.87
C LYS A 134 -1.86 0.28 -5.44
N ASP A 135 -1.85 1.59 -5.34
CA ASP A 135 -2.91 2.45 -5.86
C ASP A 135 -2.52 3.00 -7.22
N THR A 136 -3.33 2.76 -8.25
CA THR A 136 -3.06 3.32 -9.58
C THR A 136 -3.52 4.77 -9.65
N VAL A 137 -2.67 5.65 -10.16
CA VAL A 137 -2.96 7.08 -10.38
C VAL A 137 -3.99 7.22 -11.50
N GLY A 138 -5.26 7.12 -11.11
CA GLY A 138 -6.41 7.72 -11.81
C GLY A 138 -6.62 7.38 -13.28
N LEU A 139 -7.28 6.26 -13.58
CA LEU A 139 -7.71 5.85 -14.94
C LEU A 139 -8.65 6.82 -15.70
N GLY A 140 -8.96 7.98 -15.13
CA GLY A 140 -9.92 8.95 -15.67
C GLY A 140 -9.27 10.26 -16.14
N ASP A 141 -7.94 10.36 -16.08
CA ASP A 141 -7.25 11.53 -16.58
C ASP A 141 -7.17 11.43 -18.12
N ILE A 142 -7.82 12.36 -18.80
CA ILE A 142 -8.14 12.33 -20.25
C ILE A 142 -6.86 12.24 -21.12
N ASN A 143 -5.71 12.59 -20.54
CA ASN A 143 -4.40 12.60 -21.19
C ASN A 143 -3.60 11.30 -21.00
N GLN A 144 -4.08 10.35 -20.20
CA GLN A 144 -3.33 9.12 -19.95
C GLN A 144 -3.61 8.07 -21.05
N ASN A 145 -2.52 7.56 -21.64
CA ASN A 145 -2.60 6.51 -22.64
C ASN A 145 -2.84 5.16 -21.93
N THR A 146 -4.04 4.61 -22.07
CA THR A 146 -4.44 3.30 -21.50
C THR A 146 -3.42 2.20 -21.76
N ALA A 147 -2.76 2.20 -22.93
CA ALA A 147 -1.74 1.20 -23.25
C ALA A 147 -0.48 1.34 -22.38
N LEU A 148 -0.08 2.57 -22.02
CA LEU A 148 1.05 2.80 -21.11
C LEU A 148 0.72 2.32 -19.70
N ILE A 149 -0.49 2.61 -19.20
CA ILE A 149 -0.94 2.11 -17.89
C ILE A 149 -0.92 0.59 -17.87
N ILE A 150 -1.47 -0.06 -18.91
CA ILE A 150 -1.46 -1.53 -19.00
C ILE A 150 -0.01 -2.06 -19.01
N ALA A 151 0.88 -1.45 -19.78
CA ALA A 151 2.28 -1.87 -19.85
C ALA A 151 2.98 -1.72 -18.49
N GLU A 152 2.74 -0.63 -17.77
CA GLU A 152 3.29 -0.40 -16.43
C GLU A 152 2.77 -1.44 -15.43
N LEU A 153 1.45 -1.67 -15.39
CA LEU A 153 0.84 -2.66 -14.50
C LEU A 153 1.33 -4.09 -14.81
N ILE A 154 1.48 -4.43 -16.08
CA ILE A 154 2.07 -5.72 -16.48
C ILE A 154 3.52 -5.79 -16.01
N GLY A 155 4.33 -4.76 -16.23
CA GLY A 155 5.72 -4.71 -15.78
C GLY A 155 5.85 -4.91 -14.26
N ASP A 156 4.95 -4.32 -13.48
CA ASP A 156 4.90 -4.51 -12.03
C ASP A 156 4.47 -5.92 -11.61
N LEU A 157 3.55 -6.53 -12.35
CA LEU A 157 3.12 -7.91 -12.12
C LEU A 157 4.12 -8.96 -12.64
N GLN A 158 5.03 -8.60 -13.56
CA GLN A 158 6.10 -9.48 -14.02
C GLN A 158 7.20 -9.66 -12.97
N LYS A 159 7.42 -8.66 -12.10
CA LYS A 159 8.39 -8.77 -11.00
C LYS A 159 8.01 -9.97 -10.12
N GLU A 160 9.01 -10.73 -9.69
CA GLU A 160 8.79 -11.86 -8.79
C GLU A 160 8.21 -11.36 -7.45
N SER A 161 7.18 -12.04 -6.94
CA SER A 161 6.58 -11.74 -5.64
C SER A 161 6.55 -13.01 -4.82
N GLN A 162 6.98 -12.90 -3.56
CA GLN A 162 6.93 -14.03 -2.63
C GLN A 162 5.53 -14.26 -2.04
N GLY A 163 4.58 -13.36 -2.28
CA GLY A 163 3.22 -13.50 -1.78
C GLY A 163 2.13 -13.40 -2.83
N ALA A 164 0.91 -13.71 -2.36
CA ALA A 164 -0.30 -13.70 -3.18
C ALA A 164 -0.60 -12.30 -3.71
N ARG A 165 -1.29 -12.25 -4.84
CA ARG A 165 -1.75 -10.99 -5.45
C ARG A 165 -3.26 -11.02 -5.63
N VAL A 166 -3.89 -9.87 -5.51
CA VAL A 166 -5.30 -9.66 -5.85
C VAL A 166 -5.46 -8.34 -6.61
N LEU A 167 -6.27 -8.37 -7.67
CA LEU A 167 -6.69 -7.17 -8.40
C LEU A 167 -8.02 -6.69 -7.81
N ILE A 168 -8.10 -5.43 -7.40
CA ILE A 168 -9.32 -4.81 -6.89
C ILE A 168 -9.72 -3.70 -7.87
N LEU A 169 -10.65 -4.03 -8.77
CA LEU A 169 -11.24 -3.08 -9.71
C LEU A 169 -12.27 -2.24 -8.95
N THR A 170 -12.08 -0.93 -8.90
CA THR A 170 -12.92 -0.02 -8.12
C THR A 170 -13.74 0.86 -9.06
N VAL A 171 -15.06 0.74 -8.96
CA VAL A 171 -16.03 1.51 -9.76
C VAL A 171 -16.97 2.25 -8.83
N LYS A 172 -17.26 3.50 -9.16
CA LYS A 172 -18.29 4.28 -8.48
C LYS A 172 -19.66 3.92 -9.07
N ILE A 173 -20.69 3.72 -8.24
CA ILE A 173 -22.01 3.24 -8.71
C ILE A 173 -22.61 4.09 -9.84
N ASN A 174 -22.39 5.41 -9.81
CA ASN A 174 -22.90 6.36 -10.80
C ASN A 174 -21.90 6.68 -11.94
N ASP A 175 -20.77 5.97 -12.03
CA ASP A 175 -19.81 6.15 -13.12
C ASP A 175 -20.10 5.21 -14.28
N PHE A 176 -20.62 5.76 -15.38
CA PHE A 176 -20.94 5.01 -16.58
C PHE A 176 -19.76 4.86 -17.56
N ALA A 177 -18.69 5.65 -17.40
CA ALA A 177 -17.57 5.65 -18.33
C ALA A 177 -16.52 4.59 -17.97
N THR A 178 -16.92 3.33 -17.93
CA THR A 178 -16.08 2.22 -17.41
C THR A 178 -15.16 1.56 -18.44
N ASP A 179 -15.17 2.02 -19.70
CA ASP A 179 -14.47 1.36 -20.82
C ASP A 179 -12.97 1.20 -20.56
N THR A 180 -12.29 2.24 -20.09
CA THR A 180 -10.85 2.18 -19.76
C THR A 180 -10.55 1.10 -18.71
N LEU A 181 -11.35 1.04 -17.64
CA LEU A 181 -11.18 0.04 -16.59
C LEU A 181 -11.44 -1.38 -17.13
N ARG A 182 -12.44 -1.53 -17.99
CA ARG A 182 -12.75 -2.79 -18.67
C ARG A 182 -11.59 -3.26 -19.54
N THR A 183 -11.03 -2.40 -20.39
CA THR A 183 -9.87 -2.73 -21.24
C THR A 183 -8.66 -3.17 -20.42
N ILE A 184 -8.40 -2.49 -19.30
CA ILE A 184 -7.32 -2.86 -18.37
C ILE A 184 -7.61 -4.23 -17.75
N ALA A 185 -8.82 -4.44 -17.22
CA ALA A 185 -9.21 -5.70 -16.61
C ALA A 185 -9.11 -6.88 -17.58
N GLU A 186 -9.58 -6.72 -18.82
CA GLU A 186 -9.49 -7.74 -19.88
C GLU A 186 -8.01 -8.06 -20.20
N SER A 187 -7.17 -7.04 -20.34
CA SER A 187 -5.73 -7.20 -20.63
C SER A 187 -4.98 -7.90 -19.49
N LEU A 188 -5.25 -7.51 -18.25
CA LEU A 188 -4.65 -8.13 -17.06
C LEU A 188 -5.14 -9.56 -16.88
N ARG A 189 -6.44 -9.83 -17.08
CA ARG A 189 -7.01 -11.18 -16.95
C ARG A 189 -6.47 -12.14 -18.00
N LYS A 190 -6.24 -11.66 -19.23
CA LYS A 190 -5.63 -12.45 -20.30
C LYS A 190 -4.18 -12.83 -19.99
N THR A 191 -3.41 -11.89 -19.42
CA THR A 191 -1.99 -12.10 -19.10
C THR A 191 -1.80 -12.89 -17.80
N TYR A 192 -2.66 -12.64 -16.80
CA TYR A 192 -2.56 -13.22 -15.45
C TYR A 192 -3.89 -13.86 -15.01
N PRO A 193 -4.32 -14.97 -15.63
CA PRO A 193 -5.61 -15.62 -15.34
C PRO A 193 -5.69 -16.22 -13.92
N ASN A 194 -4.55 -16.43 -13.26
CA ASN A 194 -4.51 -17.02 -11.92
C ASN A 194 -4.62 -15.97 -10.80
N ILE A 195 -4.46 -14.68 -11.11
CA ILE A 195 -4.63 -13.63 -10.09
C ILE A 195 -6.15 -13.38 -9.92
N PRO A 196 -6.69 -13.54 -8.69
CA PRO A 196 -8.08 -13.23 -8.42
C PRO A 196 -8.39 -11.75 -8.69
N CYS A 197 -9.57 -11.51 -9.25
CA CYS A 197 -10.05 -10.18 -9.58
C CYS A 197 -11.37 -9.92 -8.84
N LEU A 198 -11.40 -8.87 -8.03
CA LEU A 198 -12.56 -8.42 -7.25
C LEU A 198 -13.05 -7.10 -7.83
N LEU A 199 -14.34 -7.04 -8.19
CA LEU A 199 -15.00 -5.77 -8.51
C LEU A 199 -15.60 -5.18 -7.24
N ALA A 200 -15.08 -4.03 -6.81
CA ALA A 200 -15.60 -3.22 -5.72
C ALA A 200 -16.46 -2.08 -6.27
N VAL A 201 -17.77 -2.20 -6.13
CA VAL A 201 -18.72 -1.13 -6.43
C VAL A 201 -18.85 -0.23 -5.19
N THR A 202 -18.57 1.05 -5.37
CA THR A 202 -18.43 2.03 -4.29
C THR A 202 -19.46 3.15 -4.41
N CYS A 203 -19.54 3.99 -3.38
CA CYS A 203 -20.47 5.13 -3.31
C CYS A 203 -21.95 4.74 -3.46
N LEU A 204 -22.34 3.55 -2.97
CA LEU A 204 -23.75 3.11 -2.99
C LEU A 204 -24.69 4.13 -2.32
N HIS A 205 -24.20 4.90 -1.36
CA HIS A 205 -24.98 5.95 -0.68
C HIS A 205 -25.47 7.07 -1.61
N GLU A 206 -24.88 7.23 -2.81
CA GLU A 206 -25.31 8.26 -3.76
C GLU A 206 -26.61 7.91 -4.48
N ILE A 207 -27.06 6.65 -4.39
CA ILE A 207 -28.33 6.20 -4.99
C ILE A 207 -29.36 5.82 -3.92
N TYR A 208 -29.07 6.06 -2.64
CA TYR A 208 -30.04 5.81 -1.58
C TYR A 208 -31.12 6.89 -1.56
N PRO A 209 -32.33 6.57 -1.06
CA PRO A 209 -33.34 7.57 -0.78
C PRO A 209 -32.78 8.68 0.13
N PRO A 210 -33.17 9.97 -0.06
CA PRO A 210 -32.62 11.10 0.69
C PRO A 210 -32.70 10.98 2.22
N GLU A 211 -33.71 10.25 2.71
CA GLU A 211 -33.94 10.01 4.15
C GLU A 211 -32.94 8.99 4.76
N THR A 212 -32.11 8.35 3.94
CA THR A 212 -31.18 7.30 4.36
C THR A 212 -29.86 7.90 4.81
N GLU A 213 -29.71 8.11 6.12
CA GLU A 213 -28.46 8.68 6.68
C GLU A 213 -27.28 7.70 6.67
N ASN A 214 -27.55 6.40 6.87
CA ASN A 214 -26.52 5.37 7.03
C ASN A 214 -26.73 4.22 6.04
N HIS A 215 -25.67 3.45 5.80
CA HIS A 215 -25.78 2.24 4.98
C HIS A 215 -26.86 1.30 5.56
N PRO A 216 -27.87 0.92 4.76
CA PRO A 216 -28.90 -0.03 5.19
C PRO A 216 -28.28 -1.41 5.43
N ILE A 217 -29.01 -2.26 6.16
CA ILE A 217 -28.67 -3.68 6.26
C ILE A 217 -28.68 -4.27 4.85
N TYR A 218 -27.67 -5.08 4.53
CA TYR A 218 -27.58 -5.74 3.23
C TYR A 218 -28.30 -7.11 3.25
N PRO A 219 -29.10 -7.44 2.22
CA PRO A 219 -29.47 -6.59 1.09
C PRO A 219 -30.46 -5.49 1.49
N PRO A 220 -30.35 -4.27 0.90
CA PRO A 220 -31.28 -3.19 1.18
C PRO A 220 -32.70 -3.54 0.72
N ASP A 221 -33.70 -3.09 1.49
CA ASP A 221 -35.12 -3.21 1.16
C ASP A 221 -35.63 -1.85 0.64
N PHE A 222 -35.20 -1.50 -0.57
CA PHE A 222 -35.63 -0.30 -1.28
C PHE A 222 -36.34 -0.70 -2.57
N GLU A 223 -37.25 0.15 -3.05
CA GLU A 223 -37.80 -0.01 -4.40
C GLU A 223 -36.70 0.17 -5.44
N ASP A 224 -36.75 -0.64 -6.51
CA ASP A 224 -35.83 -0.53 -7.64
C ASP A 224 -35.98 0.82 -8.35
N ILE A 225 -34.86 1.42 -8.76
CA ILE A 225 -34.77 2.71 -9.48
C ILE A 225 -34.69 2.48 -10.99
#